data_AF-A0AAU7VSE9-F1
#
_entry.id   AF-A0AAU7VSE9-F1
#
_cell.length_a   1.000
_cell.length_b   1.000
_cell.length_c   1.000
_cell.angle_alpha   90.00
_cell.angle_beta   90.00
_cell.angle_gamma   90.00
#
_symmetry.space_group_name_H-M   'P 1'
#
loop_
_entity.id
_entity.type
_entity.pdbx_description
1 polymer ?
#
loop_
_entity_poly.entity_id
_entity_poly.type
_entity_poly.pdbx_seq_one_letter_code
_entity_poly.pdbx_strand_id
1 'polypeptide(L)'
;MYIASASGNPWVDDAVAGLDAENVYVDPSVPGAESLKAQLLEVVPSDGSIAIVVLPAQADDSDEYAGQVRTDIAKGSDQPTLVLAIGDDVQAISSVIDSTEALRIANESESAAGGDTQAALVETVQQIAAETPSSPGGSGGGGADFLLPAVIGGVVIVAGIGTAIGLIARRRRKPAASADPVPADIRLRVNRLRELRADYAALPGNPVAAETAVGIDSLASHVEQLFVRLDAKAGEDQSVLAEAEYSDKLARLVAALDRDYLLDLLTRPDLWDAPDERVGEVREALSAVTTQIVDNIKQVNARKGLLFQVSLDSLIGRSELRDWERQFKKSAGE
;
A
#
# COMPACT_ATOMS: atom_id res chain seq x y z
N MET A 1 -5.17 -31.71 29.55
CA MET A 1 -5.78 -30.37 29.49
C MET A 1 -4.80 -29.51 28.71
N TYR A 2 -4.98 -29.44 27.40
CA TYR A 2 -4.15 -28.59 26.55
C TYR A 2 -4.71 -27.16 26.67
N ILE A 3 -3.90 -26.25 27.17
CA ILE A 3 -4.19 -24.82 27.08
C ILE A 3 -3.64 -24.41 25.71
N ALA A 4 -4.51 -24.28 24.72
CA ALA A 4 -4.17 -23.64 23.46
C ALA A 4 -3.86 -22.17 23.78
N SER A 5 -2.71 -21.68 23.34
CA SER A 5 -2.39 -20.26 23.40
C SER A 5 -3.32 -19.53 22.43
N ALA A 6 -4.38 -18.91 22.94
CA ALA A 6 -5.15 -17.92 22.19
C ALA A 6 -4.31 -16.64 22.09
N SER A 7 -3.35 -16.65 21.16
CA SER A 7 -2.61 -15.47 20.71
C SER A 7 -3.10 -15.00 19.34
N GLY A 8 -4.25 -15.51 18.89
CA GLY A 8 -4.86 -15.16 17.62
C GLY A 8 -5.83 -14.00 17.78
N ASN A 9 -5.83 -13.12 16.78
CA ASN A 9 -6.85 -12.12 16.60
C ASN A 9 -8.22 -12.80 16.41
N PRO A 10 -9.22 -12.56 17.28
CA PRO A 10 -10.49 -13.30 17.25
C PRO A 10 -11.25 -13.11 15.93
N TRP A 11 -11.10 -11.95 15.28
CA TRP A 11 -11.76 -11.67 14.01
C TRP A 11 -11.14 -12.45 12.85
N VAL A 12 -9.83 -12.75 12.90
CA VAL A 12 -9.14 -13.54 11.86
C VAL A 12 -9.61 -14.99 11.90
N ASP A 13 -9.58 -15.63 13.07
CA ASP A 13 -9.96 -17.04 13.22
C ASP A 13 -11.43 -17.26 12.82
N ASP A 14 -12.33 -16.37 13.24
CA ASP A 14 -13.75 -16.44 12.89
C ASP A 14 -13.99 -16.20 11.39
N ALA A 15 -13.27 -15.25 10.78
CA ALA A 15 -13.37 -14.98 9.35
C ALA A 15 -12.87 -16.15 8.50
N VAL A 16 -11.73 -16.75 8.86
CA VAL A 16 -11.18 -17.92 8.17
C VAL A 16 -12.13 -19.11 8.27
N ALA A 17 -12.66 -19.41 9.46
CA ALA A 17 -13.66 -20.46 9.64
C ALA A 17 -14.96 -20.19 8.85
N GLY A 18 -15.34 -18.92 8.69
CA GLY A 18 -16.44 -18.51 7.83
C GLY A 18 -16.17 -18.76 6.34
N LEU A 19 -14.95 -18.48 5.88
CA LEU A 19 -14.54 -18.68 4.49
C LEU A 19 -14.40 -20.15 4.09
N ASP A 20 -14.15 -21.05 5.04
CA ASP A 20 -14.19 -22.50 4.82
C ASP A 20 -15.60 -23.00 4.47
N ALA A 21 -16.64 -22.29 4.91
CA ALA A 21 -18.03 -22.64 4.64
C ALA A 21 -18.56 -21.99 3.37
N GLU A 22 -18.26 -20.71 3.15
CA GLU A 22 -18.81 -19.88 2.07
C GLU A 22 -17.81 -18.79 1.63
N ASN A 23 -17.86 -18.34 0.38
CA ASN A 23 -16.97 -17.28 -0.12
C ASN A 23 -17.25 -15.88 0.48
N VAL A 24 -18.22 -15.74 1.39
CA VAL A 24 -18.57 -14.47 2.02
C VAL A 24 -18.72 -14.67 3.52
N TYR A 25 -17.92 -13.95 4.28
CA TYR A 25 -18.06 -13.81 5.72
C TYR A 25 -18.39 -12.35 6.08
N VAL A 26 -19.43 -12.17 6.87
CA VAL A 26 -19.79 -10.87 7.46
C VAL A 26 -19.93 -11.08 8.95
N ASP A 27 -19.14 -10.36 9.73
CA ASP A 27 -19.17 -10.48 11.18
C ASP A 27 -20.57 -10.12 11.72
N PRO A 28 -21.16 -10.92 12.63
CA PRO A 28 -22.51 -10.68 13.16
C PRO A 28 -22.69 -9.33 13.87
N SER A 29 -21.61 -8.69 14.30
CA SER A 29 -21.63 -7.37 14.92
C SER A 29 -21.76 -6.21 13.93
N VAL A 30 -21.57 -6.46 12.63
CA VAL A 30 -21.77 -5.47 11.56
C VAL A 30 -23.27 -5.16 11.45
N PRO A 31 -23.68 -3.88 11.49
CA PRO A 31 -25.08 -3.50 11.30
C PRO A 31 -25.65 -4.04 9.97
N GLY A 32 -26.70 -4.85 10.06
CA GLY A 32 -27.31 -5.44 8.86
C GLY A 32 -26.54 -6.61 8.26
N ALA A 33 -25.68 -7.28 9.03
CA ALA A 33 -24.82 -8.39 8.58
C ALA A 33 -25.51 -9.41 7.67
N GLU A 34 -26.67 -9.94 8.08
CA GLU A 34 -27.44 -10.93 7.29
C GLU A 34 -27.88 -10.39 5.92
N SER A 35 -28.39 -9.16 5.88
CA SER A 35 -28.81 -8.53 4.62
C SER A 35 -27.62 -8.19 3.72
N LEU A 36 -26.50 -7.76 4.30
CA LEU A 36 -25.28 -7.47 3.55
C LEU A 36 -24.69 -8.76 2.96
N LYS A 37 -24.59 -9.82 3.78
CA LYS A 37 -24.13 -11.15 3.36
C LYS A 37 -24.94 -11.70 2.20
N ALA A 38 -26.28 -11.64 2.30
CA ALA A 38 -27.17 -12.10 1.24
C ALA A 38 -26.93 -11.38 -0.10
N GLN A 39 -26.72 -10.06 -0.06
CA GLN A 39 -26.45 -9.26 -1.26
C GLN A 39 -25.06 -9.52 -1.85
N LEU A 40 -24.05 -9.71 -1.01
CA LEU A 40 -22.70 -10.03 -1.45
C LEU A 40 -22.64 -11.42 -2.12
N LEU A 41 -23.40 -12.39 -1.63
CA LEU A 41 -23.52 -13.71 -2.25
C LEU A 41 -24.14 -13.67 -3.67
N GLU A 42 -24.89 -12.62 -4.02
CA GLU A 42 -25.44 -12.47 -5.38
C GLU A 42 -24.40 -12.01 -6.40
N VAL A 43 -23.32 -11.34 -5.95
CA VAL A 43 -22.31 -10.74 -6.82
C VAL A 43 -20.98 -11.52 -6.82
N VAL A 44 -20.68 -12.26 -5.76
CA VAL A 44 -19.46 -13.06 -5.67
C VAL A 44 -19.52 -14.27 -6.60
N PRO A 45 -18.49 -14.50 -7.43
CA PRO A 45 -18.38 -15.72 -8.21
C PRO A 45 -18.47 -16.98 -7.35
N SER A 46 -19.30 -17.93 -7.77
CA SER A 46 -19.48 -19.23 -7.08
C SER A 46 -18.34 -20.23 -7.34
N ASP A 47 -17.34 -19.85 -8.14
CA ASP A 47 -16.21 -20.70 -8.51
C ASP A 47 -15.07 -20.70 -7.48
N GLY A 48 -15.21 -19.96 -6.38
CA GLY A 48 -14.19 -19.87 -5.33
C GLY A 48 -13.01 -18.97 -5.67
N SER A 49 -13.10 -18.15 -6.73
CA SER A 49 -12.02 -17.25 -7.13
C SER A 49 -11.87 -16.01 -6.25
N ILE A 50 -12.94 -15.60 -5.56
CA ILE A 50 -12.98 -14.39 -4.73
C ILE A 50 -13.65 -14.72 -3.40
N ALA A 51 -13.02 -14.33 -2.30
CA ALA A 51 -13.59 -14.28 -0.96
C ALA A 51 -13.87 -12.82 -0.54
N ILE A 52 -14.95 -12.60 0.19
CA ILE A 52 -15.24 -11.32 0.85
C ILE A 52 -15.31 -11.51 2.36
N VAL A 53 -14.63 -10.63 3.09
CA VAL A 53 -14.72 -10.52 4.54
C VAL A 53 -15.16 -9.11 4.92
N VAL A 54 -16.14 -9.00 5.81
CA VAL A 54 -16.59 -7.71 6.37
C VAL A 54 -16.53 -7.79 7.89
N LEU A 55 -15.72 -6.91 8.48
CA LEU A 55 -15.49 -6.80 9.91
C LEU A 55 -16.00 -5.45 10.44
N PRO A 56 -16.36 -5.36 11.72
CA PRO A 56 -16.73 -4.10 12.34
C PRO A 56 -15.51 -3.19 12.48
N ALA A 57 -15.71 -1.87 12.60
CA ALA A 57 -14.60 -0.90 12.74
C ALA A 57 -13.67 -1.21 13.93
N GLN A 58 -14.20 -1.83 15.00
CA GLN A 58 -13.43 -2.24 16.18
C GLN A 58 -12.37 -3.32 15.88
N ALA A 59 -12.47 -4.02 14.75
CA ALA A 59 -11.41 -4.95 14.34
C ALA A 59 -10.09 -4.19 14.02
N ASP A 60 -10.16 -2.91 13.68
CA ASP A 60 -9.00 -2.03 13.46
C ASP A 60 -8.42 -1.47 14.78
N ASP A 61 -9.21 -1.46 15.86
CA ASP A 61 -8.77 -1.00 17.19
C ASP A 61 -7.89 -2.04 17.91
N SER A 62 -7.79 -3.25 17.36
CA SER A 62 -6.85 -4.25 17.86
C SER A 62 -5.43 -3.82 17.47
N ASP A 63 -4.48 -3.84 18.42
CA ASP A 63 -3.10 -3.31 18.28
C ASP A 63 -2.25 -3.94 17.13
N GLU A 64 -2.87 -4.69 16.22
CA GLU A 64 -2.33 -5.21 14.97
C GLU A 64 -2.77 -4.32 13.81
N TYR A 65 -1.80 -3.72 13.12
CA TYR A 65 -2.00 -2.97 11.88
C TYR A 65 -3.13 -3.57 11.00
N ALA A 66 -4.10 -2.77 10.55
CA ALA A 66 -5.18 -3.17 9.63
C ALA A 66 -4.75 -4.14 8.50
N GLY A 67 -3.56 -3.90 7.94
CA GLY A 67 -2.99 -4.73 6.87
C GLY A 67 -2.56 -6.15 7.29
N GLN A 68 -2.33 -6.37 8.58
CA GLN A 68 -1.99 -7.68 9.18
C GLN A 68 -3.22 -8.58 9.20
N VAL A 69 -4.39 -8.06 9.60
CA VAL A 69 -5.67 -8.79 9.58
C VAL A 69 -5.97 -9.31 8.17
N ARG A 70 -5.87 -8.46 7.14
CA ARG A 70 -6.00 -8.86 5.73
C ARG A 70 -5.04 -9.97 5.35
N THR A 71 -3.77 -9.82 5.72
CA THR A 71 -2.71 -10.76 5.35
C THR A 71 -2.91 -12.12 6.01
N ASP A 72 -3.36 -12.14 7.27
CA ASP A 72 -3.53 -13.37 8.01
C ASP A 72 -4.81 -14.12 7.61
N ILE A 73 -5.89 -13.40 7.28
CA ILE A 73 -7.06 -14.00 6.62
C ILE A 73 -6.68 -14.58 5.27
N ALA A 74 -5.92 -13.85 4.43
CA ALA A 74 -5.51 -14.33 3.12
C ALA A 74 -4.61 -15.58 3.16
N LYS A 75 -3.85 -15.78 4.25
CA LYS A 75 -3.07 -17.02 4.46
C LYS A 75 -3.94 -18.19 4.93
N GLY A 76 -5.03 -17.91 5.63
CA GLY A 76 -5.97 -18.92 6.12
C GLY A 76 -7.03 -19.31 5.10
N SER A 77 -7.20 -18.52 4.04
CA SER A 77 -8.21 -18.69 2.99
C SER A 77 -7.62 -19.39 1.76
N ASP A 78 -8.40 -20.30 1.15
CA ASP A 78 -8.02 -21.01 -0.08
C ASP A 78 -8.29 -20.18 -1.35
N GLN A 79 -9.08 -19.10 -1.24
CA GLN A 79 -9.47 -18.28 -2.37
C GLN A 79 -8.28 -17.42 -2.85
N PRO A 80 -8.01 -17.36 -4.17
CA PRO A 80 -6.85 -16.66 -4.70
C PRO A 80 -6.97 -15.14 -4.59
N THR A 81 -8.17 -14.61 -4.36
CA THR A 81 -8.43 -13.19 -4.14
C THR A 81 -9.29 -12.99 -2.89
N LEU A 82 -8.88 -12.07 -2.03
CA LEU A 82 -9.59 -11.66 -0.83
C LEU A 82 -9.91 -10.17 -0.90
N VAL A 83 -11.19 -9.82 -0.73
CA VAL A 83 -11.67 -8.45 -0.49
C VAL A 83 -12.05 -8.34 0.98
N LEU A 84 -11.51 -7.35 1.68
CA LEU A 84 -11.73 -7.11 3.10
C LEU A 84 -12.31 -5.71 3.30
N ALA A 85 -13.40 -5.60 4.04
CA ALA A 85 -13.87 -4.35 4.60
C ALA A 85 -13.73 -4.35 6.14
N ILE A 86 -13.17 -3.28 6.70
CA ILE A 86 -13.17 -3.03 8.14
C ILE A 86 -13.82 -1.67 8.40
N GLY A 87 -15.04 -1.68 8.93
CA GLY A 87 -15.85 -0.46 8.98
C GLY A 87 -16.16 0.05 7.57
N ASP A 88 -15.62 1.23 7.25
CA ASP A 88 -15.83 1.88 5.94
C ASP A 88 -14.65 1.68 4.97
N ASP A 89 -13.51 1.16 5.46
CA ASP A 89 -12.29 0.99 4.69
C ASP A 89 -12.33 -0.33 3.90
N VAL A 90 -12.15 -0.28 2.58
CA VAL A 90 -12.17 -1.46 1.71
C VAL A 90 -10.79 -1.72 1.12
N GLN A 91 -10.33 -2.95 1.23
CA GLN A 91 -9.03 -3.40 0.76
C GLN A 91 -9.17 -4.70 -0.03
N ALA A 92 -8.22 -4.98 -0.92
CA ALA A 92 -8.15 -6.27 -1.57
C ALA A 92 -6.71 -6.74 -1.75
N ILE A 93 -6.54 -8.06 -1.79
CA ILE A 93 -5.29 -8.74 -2.15
C ILE A 93 -5.62 -9.91 -3.07
N SER A 94 -4.83 -10.10 -4.12
CA SER A 94 -5.00 -11.19 -5.07
C SER A 94 -3.68 -11.81 -5.46
N SER A 95 -3.70 -13.10 -5.75
CA SER A 95 -2.58 -13.87 -6.34
C SER A 95 -2.76 -14.11 -7.85
N VAL A 96 -3.95 -13.83 -8.40
CA VAL A 96 -4.29 -14.07 -9.82
C VAL A 96 -4.29 -12.78 -10.66
N ILE A 97 -4.67 -11.66 -10.05
CA ILE A 97 -4.35 -10.32 -10.58
C ILE A 97 -3.24 -9.73 -9.72
N ASP A 98 -2.53 -8.73 -10.25
CA ASP A 98 -1.49 -8.04 -9.47
C ASP A 98 -2.10 -7.55 -8.15
N SER A 99 -1.49 -7.89 -7.01
CA SER A 99 -2.05 -7.54 -5.70
C SER A 99 -2.21 -6.02 -5.52
N THR A 100 -1.39 -5.23 -6.22
CA THR A 100 -1.49 -3.76 -6.26
C THR A 100 -2.71 -3.31 -7.06
N GLU A 101 -3.03 -4.01 -8.14
CA GLU A 101 -4.21 -3.76 -8.97
C GLU A 101 -5.49 -4.08 -8.21
N ALA A 102 -5.52 -5.20 -7.47
CA ALA A 102 -6.63 -5.54 -6.59
C ALA A 102 -6.86 -4.43 -5.55
N LEU A 103 -5.80 -3.98 -4.88
CA LEU A 103 -5.89 -2.90 -3.89
C LEU A 103 -6.32 -1.55 -4.51
N ARG A 104 -5.85 -1.24 -5.72
CA ARG A 104 -6.27 -0.04 -6.47
C ARG A 104 -7.77 -0.07 -6.75
N ILE A 105 -8.28 -1.19 -7.24
CA ILE A 105 -9.70 -1.40 -7.52
C ILE A 105 -10.54 -1.18 -6.25
N ALA A 106 -10.11 -1.73 -5.12
CA ALA A 106 -10.77 -1.54 -3.83
C ALA A 106 -10.85 -0.05 -3.42
N ASN A 107 -9.71 0.66 -3.44
CA ASN A 107 -9.65 2.06 -3.05
C ASN A 107 -10.46 2.99 -3.98
N GLU A 108 -10.48 2.71 -5.29
CA GLU A 108 -11.27 3.48 -6.25
C GLU A 108 -12.77 3.25 -6.05
N SER A 109 -13.17 2.02 -5.78
CA SER A 109 -14.57 1.65 -5.51
C SER A 109 -15.05 2.29 -4.20
N GLU A 110 -14.23 2.26 -3.14
CA GLU A 110 -14.52 2.95 -1.87
C GLU A 110 -14.71 4.46 -2.08
N SER A 111 -13.80 5.08 -2.81
CA SER A 111 -13.85 6.52 -3.13
C SER A 111 -15.10 6.88 -3.95
N ALA A 112 -15.46 6.04 -4.92
CA ALA A 112 -16.64 6.24 -5.76
C ALA A 112 -17.95 6.06 -5.00
N ALA A 113 -17.97 5.13 -4.03
CA ALA A 113 -19.12 4.84 -3.19
C ALA A 113 -19.43 5.94 -2.16
N GLY A 114 -18.47 6.83 -1.87
CA GLY A 114 -18.70 8.00 -1.02
C GLY A 114 -19.13 7.67 0.42
N GLY A 115 -18.58 6.57 0.97
CA GLY A 115 -18.90 6.07 2.31
C GLY A 115 -19.98 4.99 2.36
N ASP A 116 -20.43 4.46 1.21
CA ASP A 116 -21.30 3.27 1.16
C ASP A 116 -20.45 2.00 0.98
N THR A 117 -20.10 1.35 2.09
CA THR A 117 -19.29 0.12 2.10
C THR A 117 -19.89 -0.99 1.25
N GLN A 118 -21.22 -1.10 1.18
CA GLN A 118 -21.88 -2.11 0.37
C GLN A 118 -21.64 -1.84 -1.12
N ALA A 119 -21.87 -0.61 -1.57
CA ALA A 119 -21.61 -0.22 -2.96
C ALA A 119 -20.13 -0.42 -3.31
N ALA A 120 -19.21 -0.04 -2.42
CA ALA A 120 -17.77 -0.23 -2.60
C ALA A 120 -17.37 -1.70 -2.77
N LEU A 121 -17.89 -2.59 -1.92
CA LEU A 121 -17.63 -4.04 -2.01
C LEU A 121 -18.15 -4.65 -3.31
N VAL A 122 -19.38 -4.29 -3.70
CA VAL A 122 -19.99 -4.79 -4.94
C VAL A 122 -19.18 -4.36 -6.16
N GLU A 123 -18.79 -3.09 -6.23
CA GLU A 123 -18.00 -2.56 -7.34
C GLU A 123 -16.60 -3.19 -7.39
N THR A 124 -15.95 -3.34 -6.23
CA THR A 124 -14.63 -3.98 -6.11
C THR A 124 -14.65 -5.39 -6.69
N VAL A 125 -15.63 -6.21 -6.31
CA VAL A 125 -15.75 -7.60 -6.76
C VAL A 125 -15.97 -7.68 -8.26
N GLN A 126 -16.83 -6.82 -8.80
CA GLN A 126 -17.13 -6.80 -10.24
C GLN A 126 -15.91 -6.41 -11.07
N GLN A 127 -15.16 -5.39 -10.63
CA GLN A 127 -13.94 -4.96 -11.32
C GLN A 127 -12.83 -6.01 -11.24
N ILE A 128 -12.60 -6.62 -10.06
CA ILE A 128 -11.62 -7.71 -9.90
C ILE A 128 -12.00 -8.92 -10.76
N ALA A 129 -13.28 -9.30 -10.79
CA ALA A 129 -13.74 -10.41 -11.62
C ALA A 129 -13.54 -10.13 -13.12
N ALA A 130 -13.66 -8.87 -13.55
CA ALA A 130 -13.41 -8.45 -14.93
C ALA A 130 -11.92 -8.48 -15.31
N GLU A 131 -11.03 -8.16 -14.36
CA GLU A 131 -9.57 -8.20 -14.55
C GLU A 131 -8.96 -9.59 -14.38
N THR A 132 -9.67 -10.51 -13.71
CA THR A 132 -9.19 -11.88 -13.49
C THR A 132 -9.10 -12.63 -14.83
N PRO A 133 -7.91 -13.12 -15.24
CA PRO A 133 -7.76 -13.85 -16.49
C PRO A 133 -8.68 -15.09 -16.48
N SER A 134 -9.62 -15.15 -17.42
CA SER A 134 -10.43 -16.35 -17.58
C SER A 134 -9.51 -17.51 -17.97
N SER A 135 -9.34 -18.50 -17.10
CA SER A 135 -8.56 -19.70 -17.44
C SER A 135 -9.15 -20.35 -18.71
N PRO A 136 -8.33 -20.68 -19.73
CA PRO A 136 -8.83 -21.33 -20.92
C PRO A 136 -9.08 -22.82 -20.64
N GLY A 137 -10.34 -23.22 -20.53
CA GLY A 137 -10.77 -24.61 -20.71
C GLY A 137 -12.18 -24.87 -20.14
N GLY A 138 -13.14 -25.48 -20.84
CA GLY A 138 -13.29 -25.96 -22.23
C GLY A 138 -14.79 -25.91 -22.58
N SER A 139 -15.29 -26.10 -23.80
CA SER A 139 -15.15 -27.26 -24.69
C SER A 139 -15.97 -26.98 -25.96
N GLY A 140 -15.52 -27.46 -27.13
CA GLY A 140 -16.38 -27.47 -28.33
C GLY A 140 -15.67 -27.46 -29.68
N GLY A 141 -15.14 -28.62 -30.10
CA GLY A 141 -15.21 -29.09 -31.50
C GLY A 141 -14.41 -28.37 -32.60
N GLY A 142 -13.27 -28.96 -32.97
CA GLY A 142 -12.93 -29.27 -34.37
C GLY A 142 -12.17 -28.23 -35.20
N GLY A 143 -10.94 -28.59 -35.58
CA GLY A 143 -10.39 -28.26 -36.90
C GLY A 143 -9.26 -27.22 -36.94
N ALA A 144 -8.03 -27.72 -37.15
CA ALA A 144 -6.95 -27.15 -37.97
C ALA A 144 -6.52 -25.67 -37.79
N ASP A 145 -5.32 -25.55 -37.22
CA ASP A 145 -4.14 -24.86 -37.79
C ASP A 145 -4.01 -23.31 -37.73
N PHE A 146 -2.80 -22.92 -37.27
CA PHE A 146 -2.00 -21.71 -37.60
C PHE A 146 -2.27 -20.32 -36.94
N LEU A 147 -1.20 -19.85 -36.25
CA LEU A 147 -0.65 -18.47 -36.12
C LEU A 147 -1.05 -17.57 -34.92
N LEU A 148 -0.17 -17.50 -33.90
CA LEU A 148 0.53 -16.34 -33.30
C LEU A 148 -0.21 -14.98 -33.02
N PRO A 149 0.40 -14.12 -32.16
CA PRO A 149 0.12 -13.85 -30.74
C PRO A 149 -0.94 -12.75 -30.48
N ALA A 150 -1.69 -12.81 -29.38
CA ALA A 150 -2.63 -11.75 -29.00
C ALA A 150 -2.14 -10.95 -27.80
N VAL A 151 -1.80 -9.69 -28.09
CA VAL A 151 -1.86 -8.56 -27.15
C VAL A 151 -3.29 -8.46 -26.62
N ILE A 152 -3.45 -8.48 -25.30
CA ILE A 152 -4.67 -8.08 -24.60
C ILE A 152 -4.21 -6.94 -23.69
N GLY A 153 -4.51 -5.65 -23.89
CA GLY A 153 -5.69 -5.08 -24.52
C GLY A 153 -6.75 -4.81 -23.46
N GLY A 154 -6.40 -4.07 -22.40
CA GLY A 154 -7.33 -3.64 -21.35
C GLY A 154 -8.52 -2.91 -21.96
N VAL A 155 -9.68 -3.55 -21.85
CA VAL A 155 -10.95 -3.02 -22.36
C VAL A 155 -11.52 -2.07 -21.33
N VAL A 156 -11.53 -0.79 -21.67
CA VAL A 156 -12.36 0.22 -21.02
C VAL A 156 -13.82 -0.10 -21.34
N ILE A 157 -14.57 -0.61 -20.37
CA ILE A 157 -16.04 -0.54 -20.40
C ILE A 157 -16.46 0.66 -19.57
N VAL A 158 -16.59 1.81 -20.25
CA VAL A 158 -17.46 2.89 -19.77
C VAL A 158 -18.89 2.45 -20.04
N ALA A 159 -19.58 1.98 -19.00
CA ALA A 159 -21.02 1.85 -18.98
C ALA A 159 -21.57 2.87 -17.98
N GLY A 160 -21.97 4.03 -18.51
CA GLY A 160 -22.63 5.05 -17.71
C GLY A 160 -24.05 4.65 -17.33
N ILE A 161 -24.41 4.89 -16.07
CA ILE A 161 -25.77 5.21 -15.66
C ILE A 161 -25.67 6.39 -14.70
N GLY A 162 -26.24 7.52 -15.12
CA GLY A 162 -26.31 8.73 -14.30
C GLY A 162 -27.48 8.68 -13.31
N THR A 163 -27.22 9.16 -12.11
CA THR A 163 -28.24 9.84 -11.29
C THR A 163 -27.59 11.01 -10.57
N ALA A 164 -28.15 12.20 -10.81
CA ALA A 164 -27.78 13.46 -10.20
C ALA A 164 -28.46 13.63 -8.84
N ILE A 165 -27.68 13.77 -7.77
CA ILE A 165 -28.01 14.43 -6.48
C ILE A 165 -26.64 14.92 -5.96
N GLY A 166 -26.37 16.15 -5.52
CA GLY A 166 -27.19 17.28 -5.13
C GLY A 166 -26.43 18.01 -4.01
N LEU A 167 -25.77 19.12 -4.35
CA LEU A 167 -25.42 20.26 -3.48
C LEU A 167 -25.13 19.98 -1.97
N ILE A 168 -23.84 19.98 -1.61
CA ILE A 168 -23.39 20.65 -0.37
C ILE A 168 -22.30 21.65 -0.73
N ALA A 169 -22.74 22.90 -0.85
CA ALA A 169 -21.86 24.04 -0.73
C ALA A 169 -21.43 24.18 0.74
N ARG A 170 -20.15 23.93 1.04
CA ARG A 170 -19.50 24.55 2.21
C ARG A 170 -18.24 25.29 1.79
N ARG A 171 -18.49 26.56 1.51
CA ARG A 171 -17.56 27.68 1.39
C ARG A 171 -16.64 27.76 2.62
N ARG A 172 -15.31 27.66 2.42
CA ARG A 172 -14.17 28.26 3.17
C ARG A 172 -12.95 27.36 2.97
N ARG A 173 -11.80 27.76 2.43
CA ARG A 173 -11.21 29.01 1.92
C ARG A 173 -10.28 28.54 0.78
N LYS A 174 -10.19 29.25 -0.34
CA LYS A 174 -9.02 29.09 -1.23
C LYS A 174 -7.80 29.50 -0.40
N PRO A 175 -6.84 28.61 -0.12
CA PRO A 175 -5.49 29.08 0.15
C PRO A 175 -5.03 29.82 -1.11
N ALA A 176 -4.29 30.92 -0.94
CA ALA A 176 -3.51 31.44 -2.04
C ALA A 176 -2.68 30.27 -2.59
N ALA A 177 -2.61 30.11 -3.92
CA ALA A 177 -1.72 29.15 -4.55
C ALA A 177 -0.37 29.23 -3.83
N SER A 178 0.03 28.13 -3.20
CA SER A 178 1.32 28.06 -2.54
C SER A 178 2.37 28.41 -3.60
N ALA A 179 3.10 29.51 -3.40
CA ALA A 179 4.17 29.89 -4.33
C ALA A 179 5.31 28.85 -4.33
N ASP A 180 5.30 27.94 -3.35
CA ASP A 180 6.21 26.81 -3.23
C ASP A 180 5.46 25.51 -3.59
N PRO A 181 5.88 24.81 -4.66
CA PRO A 181 5.25 23.57 -5.10
C PRO A 181 5.59 22.38 -4.19
N VAL A 182 6.55 22.52 -3.27
CA VAL A 182 6.93 21.45 -2.33
C VAL A 182 6.26 21.68 -0.97
N PRO A 183 5.44 20.73 -0.48
CA PRO A 183 4.80 20.85 0.83
C PRO A 183 5.80 20.98 1.99
N ALA A 184 5.35 21.55 3.11
CA ALA A 184 6.22 21.88 4.24
C ALA A 184 6.87 20.63 4.87
N ASP A 185 6.10 19.55 5.04
CA ASP A 185 6.60 18.32 5.66
C ASP A 185 7.63 17.63 4.77
N ILE A 186 7.40 17.63 3.45
CA ILE A 186 8.35 17.12 2.46
C ILE A 186 9.64 17.94 2.47
N ARG A 187 9.55 19.27 2.48
CA ARG A 187 10.75 20.14 2.55
C ARG A 187 11.57 19.87 3.81
N LEU A 188 10.91 19.66 4.95
CA LEU A 188 11.59 19.33 6.19
C LEU A 188 12.41 18.04 6.04
N ARG A 189 11.82 16.98 5.45
CA ARG A 189 12.54 15.72 5.19
C ARG A 189 13.67 15.87 4.18
N VAL A 190 13.44 16.60 3.08
CA VAL A 190 14.47 16.83 2.04
C VAL A 190 15.65 17.63 2.61
N ASN A 191 15.41 18.64 3.44
CA ASN A 191 16.47 19.39 4.10
C ASN A 191 17.28 18.49 5.04
N ARG A 192 16.61 17.62 5.79
CA ARG A 192 17.30 16.65 6.65
C ARG A 192 18.16 15.66 5.85
N LEU A 193 17.66 15.17 4.71
CA LEU A 193 18.46 14.36 3.78
C LEU A 193 19.72 15.12 3.32
N ARG A 194 19.61 16.41 2.97
CA ARG A 194 20.77 17.21 2.56
C ARG A 194 21.81 17.41 3.66
N GLU A 195 21.37 17.55 4.90
CA GLU A 195 22.27 17.58 6.07
C GLU A 195 23.01 16.26 6.20
N LEU A 196 22.29 15.13 6.16
CA LEU A 196 22.89 13.81 6.22
C LEU A 196 23.88 13.57 5.07
N ARG A 197 23.55 13.99 3.85
CA ARG A 197 24.46 13.92 2.70
C ARG A 197 25.82 14.57 3.00
N ALA A 198 25.83 15.72 3.67
CA ALA A 198 27.07 16.38 4.07
C ALA A 198 27.83 15.58 5.14
N ASP A 199 27.11 15.00 6.11
CA ASP A 199 27.69 14.13 7.12
C ASP A 199 28.35 12.89 6.49
N TYR A 200 27.66 12.18 5.59
CA TYR A 200 28.22 11.02 4.87
C TYR A 200 29.44 11.38 4.01
N ALA A 201 29.38 12.51 3.29
CA ALA A 201 30.49 12.99 2.46
C ALA A 201 31.72 13.38 3.31
N ALA A 202 31.53 13.67 4.60
CA ALA A 202 32.61 14.00 5.51
C ALA A 202 33.33 12.78 6.10
N LEU A 203 32.86 11.54 5.90
CA LEU A 203 33.57 10.33 6.34
C LEU A 203 34.74 10.00 5.40
N PRO A 204 36.00 10.20 5.82
CA PRO A 204 37.15 9.95 4.95
C PRO A 204 37.40 8.45 4.78
N GLY A 205 37.68 8.03 3.54
CA GLY A 205 38.12 6.67 3.24
C GLY A 205 37.03 5.59 3.32
N ASN A 206 35.76 5.96 3.53
CA ASN A 206 34.64 5.02 3.52
C ASN A 206 33.88 5.08 2.18
N PRO A 207 34.05 4.11 1.27
CA PRO A 207 33.39 4.13 -0.04
C PRO A 207 31.87 3.98 0.06
N VAL A 208 31.38 3.24 1.06
CA VAL A 208 29.95 3.06 1.29
C VAL A 208 29.30 4.39 1.70
N ALA A 209 29.97 5.17 2.55
CA ALA A 209 29.50 6.50 2.92
C ALA A 209 29.44 7.44 1.71
N ALA A 210 30.47 7.42 0.85
CA ALA A 210 30.51 8.22 -0.37
C ALA A 210 29.37 7.86 -1.35
N GLU A 211 29.12 6.57 -1.57
CA GLU A 211 28.01 6.09 -2.41
C GLU A 211 26.65 6.45 -1.82
N THR A 212 26.50 6.32 -0.49
CA THR A 212 25.27 6.71 0.22
C THR A 212 25.01 8.20 0.10
N ALA A 213 26.04 9.05 0.20
CA ALA A 213 25.91 10.50 -0.01
C ALA A 213 25.38 10.84 -1.42
N VAL A 214 25.83 10.13 -2.46
CA VAL A 214 25.33 10.29 -3.84
C VAL A 214 23.88 9.84 -3.96
N GLY A 215 23.52 8.72 -3.31
CA GLY A 215 22.15 8.22 -3.27
C GLY A 215 21.18 9.20 -2.60
N ILE A 216 21.58 9.77 -1.46
CA ILE A 216 20.79 10.77 -0.74
C ILE A 216 20.57 12.03 -1.58
N ASP A 217 21.61 12.53 -2.25
CA ASP A 217 21.52 13.71 -3.12
C ASP A 217 20.54 13.48 -4.29
N SER A 218 20.61 12.28 -4.89
CA SER A 218 19.71 11.86 -5.97
C SER A 218 18.25 11.77 -5.49
N LEU A 219 18.03 11.15 -4.33
CA LEU A 219 16.70 11.04 -3.71
C LEU A 219 16.10 12.43 -3.44
N ALA A 220 16.86 13.31 -2.76
CA ALA A 220 16.42 14.66 -2.41
C ALA A 220 16.03 15.46 -3.67
N SER A 221 16.84 15.37 -4.74
CA SER A 221 16.52 16.01 -6.02
C SER A 221 15.25 15.45 -6.65
N HIS A 222 15.08 14.13 -6.66
CA HIS A 222 13.91 13.48 -7.27
C HIS A 222 12.61 13.78 -6.50
N VAL A 223 12.63 13.82 -5.17
CA VAL A 223 11.45 14.20 -4.37
C VAL A 223 10.96 15.59 -4.75
N GLU A 224 11.83 16.59 -4.76
CA GLU A 224 11.44 17.96 -5.14
C GLU A 224 10.91 18.01 -6.57
N GLN A 225 11.58 17.29 -7.47
CA GLN A 225 11.19 17.17 -8.87
C GLN A 225 9.82 16.52 -9.07
N LEU A 226 9.41 15.59 -8.21
CA LEU A 226 8.08 15.00 -8.23
C LEU A 226 7.03 16.06 -7.89
N PHE A 227 7.19 16.76 -6.75
CA PHE A 227 6.22 17.76 -6.29
C PHE A 227 6.11 18.97 -7.22
N VAL A 228 7.22 19.45 -7.79
CA VAL A 228 7.21 20.47 -8.85
C VAL A 228 6.38 20.04 -10.05
N ARG A 229 6.44 18.76 -10.43
CA ARG A 229 5.68 18.24 -11.56
C ARG A 229 4.22 17.99 -11.20
N LEU A 230 3.93 17.59 -9.97
CA LEU A 230 2.56 17.45 -9.49
C LEU A 230 1.85 18.79 -9.48
N ASP A 231 2.48 19.83 -8.95
CA ASP A 231 1.94 21.20 -9.01
C ASP A 231 1.67 21.67 -10.46
N ALA A 232 2.58 21.37 -11.38
CA ALA A 232 2.47 21.81 -12.77
C ALA A 232 1.52 20.98 -13.64
N LYS A 233 1.31 19.70 -13.33
CA LYS A 233 0.66 18.73 -14.23
C LYS A 233 -0.47 17.93 -13.62
N ALA A 234 -0.54 17.86 -12.30
CA ALA A 234 -1.57 17.15 -11.55
C ALA A 234 -2.41 18.15 -10.74
N GLY A 235 -3.61 17.74 -10.34
CA GLY A 235 -4.46 18.56 -9.46
C GLY A 235 -3.92 18.60 -8.04
N GLU A 236 -4.41 19.57 -7.24
CA GLU A 236 -4.07 19.73 -5.81
C GLU A 236 -4.26 18.42 -5.03
N ASP A 237 -5.30 17.64 -5.36
CA ASP A 237 -5.61 16.34 -4.74
C ASP A 237 -4.47 15.31 -4.89
N GLN A 238 -3.77 15.30 -6.02
CA GLN A 238 -2.65 14.37 -6.27
C GLN A 238 -1.38 14.79 -5.52
N SER A 239 -1.22 16.09 -5.25
CA SER A 239 -0.12 16.60 -4.44
C SER A 239 -0.33 16.25 -2.96
N VAL A 240 -1.56 16.39 -2.45
CA VAL A 240 -1.93 16.01 -1.08
C VAL A 240 -1.77 14.51 -0.85
N LEU A 241 -2.22 13.69 -1.80
CA LEU A 241 -2.03 12.23 -1.72
C LEU A 241 -0.54 11.85 -1.73
N ALA A 242 0.26 12.47 -2.60
CA ALA A 242 1.70 12.25 -2.63
C ALA A 242 2.39 12.70 -1.33
N GLU A 243 1.95 13.79 -0.71
CA GLU A 243 2.46 14.26 0.56
C GLU A 243 2.23 13.23 1.67
N ALA A 244 0.99 12.73 1.80
CA ALA A 244 0.65 11.71 2.79
C ALA A 244 1.50 10.44 2.60
N GLU A 245 1.65 9.99 1.35
CA GLU A 245 2.40 8.78 1.00
C GLU A 245 3.91 8.89 1.27
N TYR A 246 4.52 10.01 0.88
CA TYR A 246 5.97 10.16 0.97
C TYR A 246 6.45 10.70 2.31
N SER A 247 5.62 11.39 3.09
CA SER A 247 6.04 11.98 4.37
C SER A 247 6.56 10.92 5.36
N ASP A 248 5.79 9.85 5.56
CA ASP A 248 6.17 8.75 6.48
C ASP A 248 7.36 7.94 5.93
N LYS A 249 7.33 7.59 4.64
CA LYS A 249 8.42 6.86 3.98
C LYS A 249 9.75 7.59 4.08
N LEU A 250 9.75 8.90 3.82
CA LEU A 250 10.95 9.74 3.97
C LEU A 250 11.36 9.90 5.44
N ALA A 251 10.41 9.94 6.38
CA ALA A 251 10.72 10.00 7.81
C ALA A 251 11.50 8.75 8.26
N ARG A 252 11.02 7.56 7.90
CA ARG A 252 11.67 6.29 8.23
C ARG A 252 13.05 6.17 7.59
N LEU A 253 13.17 6.55 6.32
CA LEU A 253 14.44 6.51 5.62
C LEU A 253 15.45 7.51 6.21
N VAL A 254 15.01 8.71 6.59
CA VAL A 254 15.85 9.68 7.31
C VAL A 254 16.36 9.10 8.63
N ALA A 255 15.50 8.44 9.41
CA ALA A 255 15.90 7.82 10.67
C ALA A 255 16.93 6.69 10.47
N ALA A 256 16.74 5.86 9.44
CA ALA A 256 17.71 4.81 9.10
C ALA A 256 19.05 5.38 8.62
N LEU A 257 19.04 6.52 7.94
CA LEU A 257 20.25 7.20 7.46
C LEU A 257 20.92 8.06 8.55
N ASP A 258 20.33 8.23 9.73
CA ASP A 258 20.82 9.17 10.73
C ASP A 258 22.11 8.70 11.42
N ARG A 259 22.71 9.63 12.18
CA ARG A 259 23.91 9.48 13.03
C ARG A 259 23.81 8.30 13.98
N ASP A 260 22.61 8.02 14.46
CA ASP A 260 22.36 7.01 15.49
C ASP A 260 22.14 5.60 14.90
N TYR A 261 22.07 5.45 13.57
CA TYR A 261 21.94 4.14 12.92
C TYR A 261 23.00 3.91 11.84
N LEU A 262 22.74 4.18 10.56
CA LEU A 262 23.69 3.82 9.49
C LEU A 262 25.04 4.53 9.64
N LEU A 263 25.08 5.80 10.05
CA LEU A 263 26.35 6.49 10.30
C LEU A 263 27.11 5.88 11.48
N ASP A 264 26.41 5.42 12.53
CA ASP A 264 27.05 4.72 13.63
C ASP A 264 27.60 3.36 13.17
N LEU A 265 26.80 2.62 12.41
CA LEU A 265 27.14 1.33 11.80
C LEU A 265 28.41 1.43 10.95
N LEU A 266 28.56 2.51 10.18
CA LEU A 266 29.72 2.77 9.33
C LEU A 266 30.97 3.24 10.10
N THR A 267 30.81 3.81 11.29
CA THR A 267 31.94 4.33 12.09
C THR A 267 32.39 3.36 13.18
N ARG A 268 31.47 2.53 13.69
CA ARG A 268 31.67 1.59 14.80
C ARG A 268 31.04 0.23 14.50
N PRO A 269 31.40 -0.45 13.38
CA PRO A 269 30.76 -1.70 12.98
C PRO A 269 30.93 -2.84 13.99
N ASP A 270 31.95 -2.77 14.85
CA ASP A 270 32.22 -3.74 15.92
C ASP A 270 31.18 -3.75 17.04
N LEU A 271 30.35 -2.69 17.14
CA LEU A 271 29.30 -2.56 18.15
C LEU A 271 27.94 -3.08 17.68
N TRP A 272 27.85 -3.56 16.44
CA TRP A 272 26.61 -3.97 15.81
C TRP A 272 26.67 -5.45 15.37
N ASP A 273 25.55 -6.14 15.53
CA ASP A 273 25.39 -7.47 14.96
C ASP A 273 25.12 -7.37 13.46
N ALA A 274 25.79 -8.22 12.67
CA ALA A 274 25.66 -8.30 11.20
C ALA A 274 25.75 -6.93 10.49
N PRO A 275 26.83 -6.14 10.69
CA PRO A 275 26.89 -4.76 10.20
C PRO A 275 26.81 -4.66 8.67
N ASP A 276 27.44 -5.57 7.93
CA ASP A 276 27.42 -5.55 6.47
C ASP A 276 26.01 -5.81 5.90
N GLU A 277 25.23 -6.69 6.54
CA GLU A 277 23.85 -6.99 6.16
C GLU A 277 22.95 -5.78 6.37
N ARG A 278 23.00 -5.18 7.57
CA ARG A 278 22.26 -3.96 7.91
C ARG A 278 22.61 -2.78 7.00
N VAL A 279 23.88 -2.61 6.65
CA VAL A 279 24.32 -1.61 5.66
C VAL A 279 23.66 -1.90 4.31
N GLY A 280 23.63 -3.16 3.87
CA GLY A 280 22.98 -3.60 2.65
C GLY A 280 21.50 -3.22 2.61
N GLU A 281 20.75 -3.55 3.66
CA GLU A 281 19.31 -3.29 3.77
C GLU A 281 18.96 -1.81 3.64
N VAL A 282 19.66 -0.93 4.38
CA VAL A 282 19.37 0.51 4.33
C VAL A 282 19.67 1.08 2.95
N ARG A 283 20.72 0.59 2.29
CA ARG A 283 21.09 1.01 0.94
C ARG A 283 20.12 0.52 -0.12
N GLU A 284 19.62 -0.71 0.04
CA GLU A 284 18.59 -1.26 -0.83
C GLU A 284 17.28 -0.46 -0.69
N ALA A 285 16.88 -0.16 0.55
CA ALA A 285 15.73 0.70 0.83
C ALA A 285 15.87 2.09 0.18
N LEU A 286 17.04 2.73 0.33
CA LEU A 286 17.35 4.01 -0.33
C LEU A 286 17.22 3.92 -1.86
N SER A 287 17.75 2.86 -2.47
CA SER A 287 17.70 2.64 -3.92
C SER A 287 16.27 2.38 -4.42
N ALA A 288 15.50 1.58 -3.68
CA ALA A 288 14.13 1.26 -4.01
C ALA A 288 13.21 2.49 -3.97
N VAL A 289 13.29 3.28 -2.88
CA VAL A 289 12.53 4.53 -2.75
C VAL A 289 12.90 5.51 -3.86
N THR A 290 14.19 5.61 -4.20
CA THR A 290 14.65 6.46 -5.31
C THR A 290 14.08 6.02 -6.66
N THR A 291 14.09 4.71 -6.94
CA THR A 291 13.55 4.14 -8.18
C THR A 291 12.05 4.41 -8.29
N GLN A 292 11.32 4.18 -7.19
CA GLN A 292 9.89 4.44 -7.12
C GLN A 292 9.55 5.90 -7.44
N ILE A 293 10.26 6.86 -6.85
CA ILE A 293 10.01 8.29 -7.12
C ILE A 293 10.27 8.62 -8.59
N VAL A 294 11.32 8.06 -9.18
CA VAL A 294 11.60 8.24 -10.62
C VAL A 294 10.47 7.67 -11.48
N ASP A 295 9.92 6.52 -11.13
CA ASP A 295 8.80 5.94 -11.86
C ASP A 295 7.52 6.75 -11.70
N ASN A 296 7.24 7.27 -10.50
CA ASN A 296 6.15 8.21 -10.27
C ASN A 296 6.32 9.50 -11.09
N ILE A 297 7.54 10.04 -11.19
CA ILE A 297 7.83 11.17 -12.08
C ILE A 297 7.51 10.83 -13.54
N LYS A 298 7.87 9.63 -14.02
CA LYS A 298 7.55 9.19 -15.38
C LYS A 298 6.03 9.10 -15.60
N GLN A 299 5.28 8.61 -14.60
CA GLN A 299 3.81 8.53 -14.67
C GLN A 299 3.16 9.92 -14.75
N VAL A 300 3.56 10.85 -13.87
CA VAL A 300 3.09 12.26 -13.91
C VAL A 300 3.40 12.89 -15.27
N ASN A 301 4.59 12.64 -15.82
CA ASN A 301 4.95 13.15 -17.14
C ASN A 301 4.08 12.55 -18.26
N ALA A 302 3.71 11.27 -18.15
CA ALA A 302 2.81 10.59 -19.08
C ALA A 302 1.33 10.96 -18.88
N ARG A 303 1.01 11.84 -17.90
CA ARG A 303 -0.37 12.17 -17.48
C ARG A 303 -1.20 10.95 -17.08
N LYS A 304 -0.52 9.90 -16.63
CA LYS A 304 -1.15 8.79 -15.93
C LYS A 304 -1.28 9.22 -14.47
N GLY A 305 -2.39 8.88 -13.81
CA GLY A 305 -2.53 9.09 -12.37
C GLY A 305 -1.33 8.49 -11.62
N LEU A 306 -0.97 9.06 -10.47
CA LEU A 306 0.13 8.50 -9.68
C LEU A 306 -0.26 7.12 -9.15
N LEU A 307 0.54 6.12 -9.47
CA LEU A 307 0.50 4.79 -8.86
C LEU A 307 1.47 4.83 -7.67
N PHE A 308 0.92 4.96 -6.47
CA PHE A 308 1.71 4.84 -5.25
C PHE A 308 1.84 3.35 -4.91
N GLN A 309 2.94 2.74 -5.34
CA GLN A 309 3.35 1.44 -4.78
C GLN A 309 3.61 1.62 -3.26
N VAL A 310 3.03 0.78 -2.41
CA VAL A 310 3.25 0.75 -0.94
C VAL A 310 3.54 -0.72 -0.60
N SER A 311 4.55 -1.13 0.18
CA SER A 311 5.25 -0.50 1.31
C SER A 311 6.72 -0.95 1.40
N LEU A 312 7.52 -0.17 2.14
CA LEU A 312 8.86 -0.54 2.66
C LEU A 312 8.87 -1.84 3.51
N ASP A 313 7.71 -2.41 3.83
CA ASP A 313 7.54 -3.58 4.70
C ASP A 313 7.99 -4.90 4.02
N SER A 314 8.29 -4.86 2.72
CA SER A 314 8.89 -5.99 1.98
C SER A 314 10.41 -5.86 1.77
N LEU A 315 11.04 -4.72 2.11
CA LEU A 315 12.48 -4.49 1.87
C LEU A 315 13.31 -4.35 3.14
N ILE A 316 12.67 -4.27 4.30
CA ILE A 316 13.37 -4.27 5.58
C ILE A 316 12.86 -5.49 6.35
N GLY A 317 13.66 -6.54 6.40
CA GLY A 317 13.32 -7.82 7.00
C GLY A 317 12.76 -7.66 8.42
N ARG A 318 11.55 -8.21 8.63
CA ARG A 318 10.86 -8.22 9.91
C ARG A 318 11.54 -9.14 10.92
N SER A 319 12.30 -8.55 11.84
CA SER A 319 12.30 -8.82 13.30
C SER A 319 13.15 -7.80 14.05
N GLU A 320 14.20 -7.29 13.42
CA GLU A 320 15.20 -6.44 14.08
C GLU A 320 14.77 -4.97 14.19
N LEU A 321 13.89 -4.47 13.29
CA LEU A 321 13.41 -3.09 13.36
C LEU A 321 12.37 -2.86 14.48
N ARG A 322 11.60 -3.90 14.84
CA ARG A 322 10.72 -3.91 16.03
C ARG A 322 11.51 -4.02 17.34
N ASP A 323 12.66 -4.67 17.31
CA ASP A 323 13.60 -4.68 18.44
C ASP A 323 14.37 -3.34 18.53
N TRP A 324 14.68 -2.73 17.39
CA TRP A 324 15.28 -1.39 17.26
C TRP A 324 14.34 -0.29 17.79
N GLU A 325 13.06 -0.29 17.43
CA GLU A 325 12.09 0.68 17.94
C GLU A 325 11.78 0.48 19.44
N ARG A 326 11.79 -0.77 19.93
CA ARG A 326 11.69 -1.09 21.36
C ARG A 326 12.93 -0.68 22.15
N GLN A 327 14.13 -0.82 21.60
CA GLN A 327 15.37 -0.38 22.24
C GLN A 327 15.49 1.14 22.27
N PHE A 328 15.01 1.83 21.22
CA PHE A 328 15.00 3.29 21.13
C PHE A 328 14.05 3.94 22.14
N LYS A 329 12.82 3.44 22.31
CA LYS A 329 11.90 3.91 23.38
C LYS A 329 12.51 3.73 24.76
N LYS A 330 13.21 2.62 24.98
CA LYS A 330 13.87 2.29 26.25
C LYS A 330 15.10 3.15 26.56
N SER A 331 15.80 3.68 25.55
CA SER A 331 16.96 4.58 25.73
C SER A 331 16.60 6.07 25.70
N ALA A 332 15.45 6.44 25.12
CA ALA A 332 14.92 7.81 25.09
C ALA A 332 14.18 8.23 26.37
N GLY A 333 13.90 7.30 27.29
CA GLY A 333 13.36 7.63 28.62
C GLY A 333 11.87 7.94 28.66
N GLU A 334 11.06 7.23 27.86
CA GLU A 334 9.61 7.07 28.08
C GLU A 334 9.28 5.64 28.54
#